data_AF-A0A4T0C626-F1
#
_entry.id   AF-A0A4T0C626-F1
#
_cell.length_a   1.000
_cell.length_b   1.000
_cell.length_c   1.000
_cell.angle_alpha   90.00
_cell.angle_beta   90.00
_cell.angle_gamma   90.00
#
_symmetry.space_group_name_H-M   'P 1'
#
loop_
_entity.id
_entity.type
_entity.pdbx_description
1 polymer ?
#
loop_
_entity_poly.entity_id
_entity_poly.type
_entity_poly.pdbx_seq_one_letter_code
_entity_poly.pdbx_strand_id
1 'polypeptide(L)'
;MPPRYFKNDEPLSSRDPHKQLIASLTRLVCQYPPAEVRAGGGIYNGPTSVAYLFLVLQQLYSDLIIEGIQLGTWSATYLKQSQDHIKSFPGPRVGKCGIADDILALLAIGAASSKDADMAAELCDYSAEVLDDASENEWLYGRAGYLYYLRLVKAAFVDDARISQMITDTQDDVVEAILKSERPWKWHGKSYVSAVHGLIGIITQVTLTDPERYSRAVEADLSVLLTYQYESGNWPSSLPPGKDKLVHVCHGAPGVVNSLLSIKDHFPKLQSRIDSAIRKGRDCILERGLLTKEPCLCHGISGNALALDDEHCQHFLTYTTGHEMKGLEKDGLVEKSDSPESLWCGEAGRAWAWAVMDKGLPKRLLGYNDI
;
A
#
# COMPACT_ATOMS: atom_id res chain seq x y z
N MET A 1 -9.69 -27.59 -6.75
CA MET A 1 -9.49 -26.27 -7.41
C MET A 1 -8.04 -26.22 -7.86
N PRO A 2 -7.76 -25.76 -9.08
CA PRO A 2 -6.40 -25.55 -9.54
C PRO A 2 -5.65 -24.56 -8.64
N PRO A 3 -4.30 -24.59 -8.60
CA PRO A 3 -3.49 -23.58 -7.92
C PRO A 3 -3.83 -22.19 -8.43
N ARG A 4 -3.84 -21.18 -7.54
CA ARG A 4 -4.05 -19.76 -7.89
C ARG A 4 -2.74 -19.02 -8.20
N TYR A 5 -1.73 -19.77 -8.61
CA TYR A 5 -0.42 -19.26 -8.98
C TYR A 5 0.18 -20.14 -10.10
N PHE A 6 1.04 -19.52 -10.92
CA PHE A 6 1.88 -20.15 -11.91
C PHE A 6 3.13 -20.74 -11.23
N LYS A 7 3.66 -21.83 -11.79
CA LYS A 7 4.94 -22.36 -11.32
C LYS A 7 6.05 -21.38 -11.64
N ASN A 8 6.99 -21.27 -10.71
CA ASN A 8 8.20 -20.47 -10.86
C ASN A 8 9.39 -21.40 -11.14
N ASP A 9 9.43 -21.97 -12.33
CA ASP A 9 10.44 -22.95 -12.78
C ASP A 9 11.28 -22.44 -13.97
N GLU A 10 10.99 -21.24 -14.47
CA GLU A 10 11.78 -20.59 -15.51
C GLU A 10 13.07 -19.95 -14.96
N PRO A 11 14.13 -19.85 -15.76
CA PRO A 11 15.35 -19.15 -15.36
C PRO A 11 15.09 -17.68 -14.99
N LEU A 12 15.88 -17.17 -14.05
CA LEU A 12 15.88 -15.75 -13.68
C LEU A 12 16.08 -14.89 -14.93
N SER A 13 15.25 -13.87 -15.06
CA SER A 13 15.21 -13.02 -16.24
C SER A 13 14.78 -11.61 -15.85
N SER A 14 15.00 -10.64 -16.73
CA SER A 14 14.65 -9.26 -16.48
C SER A 14 14.15 -8.58 -17.76
N ARG A 15 13.57 -7.40 -17.59
CA ARG A 15 13.16 -6.48 -18.66
C ARG A 15 13.66 -5.10 -18.31
N ASP A 16 13.82 -4.25 -19.32
CA ASP A 16 14.14 -2.83 -19.18
C ASP A 16 13.03 -2.12 -18.38
N PRO A 17 13.27 -1.75 -17.10
CA PRO A 17 12.22 -1.24 -16.23
C PRO A 17 11.64 0.08 -16.74
N HIS A 18 12.48 0.97 -17.28
CA HIS A 18 12.04 2.25 -17.85
C HIS A 18 11.04 2.06 -18.98
N LYS A 19 11.32 1.15 -19.91
CA LYS A 19 10.40 0.84 -21.03
C LYS A 19 9.08 0.25 -20.53
N GLN A 20 9.14 -0.62 -19.51
CA GLN A 20 7.93 -1.22 -18.95
C GLN A 20 7.10 -0.21 -18.15
N LEU A 21 7.74 0.73 -17.46
CA LEU A 21 7.07 1.86 -16.81
C LEU A 21 6.30 2.69 -17.83
N ILE A 22 6.96 3.15 -18.90
CA ILE A 22 6.31 3.94 -19.96
C ILE A 22 5.14 3.16 -20.57
N ALA A 23 5.35 1.88 -20.91
CA ALA A 23 4.28 1.05 -21.46
C ALA A 23 3.10 0.89 -20.49
N SER A 24 3.35 0.84 -19.18
CA SER A 24 2.31 0.75 -18.14
C SER A 24 1.54 2.06 -17.99
N LEU A 25 2.23 3.20 -17.94
CA LEU A 25 1.59 4.51 -17.87
C LEU A 25 0.78 4.83 -19.13
N THR A 26 1.30 4.50 -20.32
CA THR A 26 0.55 4.63 -21.58
C THR A 26 -0.73 3.78 -21.53
N ARG A 27 -0.65 2.51 -21.12
CA ARG A 27 -1.86 1.67 -20.96
C ARG A 27 -2.85 2.28 -19.98
N LEU A 28 -2.36 2.75 -18.83
CA LEU A 28 -3.19 3.35 -17.78
C LEU A 28 -4.02 4.51 -18.33
N VAL A 29 -3.39 5.48 -18.98
CA VAL A 29 -4.10 6.67 -19.47
C VAL A 29 -4.94 6.41 -20.71
N CYS A 30 -4.55 5.47 -21.57
CA CYS A 30 -5.31 5.14 -22.78
C CYS A 30 -6.52 4.24 -22.51
N GLN A 31 -6.43 3.32 -21.54
CA GLN A 31 -7.52 2.38 -21.23
C GLN A 31 -8.43 2.88 -20.12
N TYR A 32 -7.91 3.74 -19.24
CA TYR A 32 -8.64 4.28 -18.09
C TYR A 32 -8.48 5.81 -18.03
N PRO A 33 -8.90 6.54 -19.08
CA PRO A 33 -8.80 7.99 -19.09
C PRO A 33 -9.59 8.59 -17.91
N PRO A 34 -9.21 9.76 -17.37
CA PRO A 34 -9.79 10.32 -16.15
C PRO A 34 -11.33 10.32 -16.10
N ALA A 35 -12.00 10.67 -17.20
CA ALA A 35 -13.45 10.74 -17.28
C ALA A 35 -14.17 9.38 -17.18
N GLU A 36 -13.47 8.27 -17.46
CA GLU A 36 -14.03 6.91 -17.40
C GLU A 36 -13.75 6.22 -16.06
N VAL A 37 -12.85 6.77 -15.24
CA VAL A 37 -12.54 6.23 -13.93
C VAL A 37 -13.63 6.59 -12.93
N ARG A 38 -14.22 5.55 -12.32
CA ARG A 38 -15.24 5.70 -11.28
C ARG A 38 -14.62 6.35 -10.04
N ALA A 39 -15.19 7.48 -9.62
CA ALA A 39 -14.79 8.17 -8.40
C ALA A 39 -15.05 7.34 -7.12
N GLY A 40 -14.21 7.55 -6.12
CA GLY A 40 -14.25 6.85 -4.83
C GLY A 40 -13.01 5.99 -4.59
N GLY A 41 -12.69 5.73 -3.32
CA GLY A 41 -11.65 4.76 -2.95
C GLY A 41 -10.31 5.33 -2.48
N GLY A 42 -10.20 6.66 -2.35
CA GLY A 42 -9.03 7.32 -1.76
C GLY A 42 -7.72 6.96 -2.49
N ILE A 43 -6.65 6.70 -1.73
CA ILE A 43 -5.36 6.27 -2.31
C ILE A 43 -5.35 4.77 -2.68
N TYR A 44 -6.35 4.00 -2.23
CA TYR A 44 -6.41 2.58 -2.56
C TYR A 44 -6.87 2.34 -4.00
N ASN A 45 -7.97 2.96 -4.40
CA ASN A 45 -8.56 2.84 -5.74
C ASN A 45 -9.20 4.11 -6.28
N GLY A 46 -9.63 4.08 -7.54
CA GLY A 46 -10.24 5.22 -8.22
C GLY A 46 -9.23 6.32 -8.62
N PRO A 47 -9.74 7.50 -8.99
CA PRO A 47 -8.95 8.53 -9.64
C PRO A 47 -7.91 9.15 -8.70
N THR A 48 -8.22 9.29 -7.41
CA THR A 48 -7.26 9.82 -6.42
C THR A 48 -6.03 8.93 -6.29
N SER A 49 -6.20 7.61 -6.33
CA SER A 49 -5.08 6.65 -6.31
C SER A 49 -4.15 6.80 -7.51
N VAL A 50 -4.71 7.04 -8.70
CA VAL A 50 -3.96 7.28 -9.94
C VAL A 50 -3.28 8.64 -9.92
N ALA A 51 -3.97 9.67 -9.44
CA ALA A 51 -3.39 10.99 -9.25
C ALA A 51 -2.17 10.93 -8.32
N TYR A 52 -2.28 10.21 -7.20
CA TYR A 52 -1.18 10.05 -6.25
C TYR A 52 0.05 9.38 -6.86
N LEU A 53 -0.15 8.34 -7.69
CA LEU A 53 0.94 7.75 -8.46
C LEU A 53 1.66 8.81 -9.31
N PHE A 54 0.92 9.54 -10.14
CA PHE A 54 1.52 10.54 -11.03
C PHE A 54 2.21 11.67 -10.27
N LEU A 55 1.65 12.09 -9.12
CA LEU A 55 2.25 13.08 -8.24
C LEU A 55 3.63 12.64 -7.73
N VAL A 56 3.77 11.37 -7.31
CA VAL A 56 5.05 10.83 -6.85
C VAL A 56 6.00 10.63 -8.03
N LEU A 57 5.51 10.09 -9.14
CA LEU A 57 6.36 9.87 -10.33
C LEU A 57 6.89 11.17 -10.93
N GLN A 58 6.14 12.28 -10.95
CA GLN A 58 6.68 13.54 -11.48
C GLN A 58 7.90 14.04 -10.70
N GLN A 59 7.99 13.73 -9.40
CA GLN A 59 9.15 14.10 -8.58
C GLN A 59 10.39 13.26 -8.95
N LEU A 60 10.17 12.02 -9.40
CA LEU A 60 11.23 11.09 -9.82
C LEU A 60 11.61 11.25 -11.30
N TYR A 61 10.68 11.76 -12.12
CA TYR A 61 10.79 11.89 -13.57
C TYR A 61 10.24 13.25 -14.02
N SER A 62 10.98 14.32 -13.76
CA SER A 62 10.57 15.71 -14.03
C SER A 62 10.15 16.00 -15.47
N ASP A 63 10.78 15.30 -16.43
CA ASP A 63 10.61 15.56 -17.86
C ASP A 63 9.85 14.46 -18.59
N LEU A 64 9.33 13.44 -17.88
CA LEU A 64 8.65 12.32 -18.52
C LEU A 64 7.27 12.74 -19.03
N ILE A 65 7.05 12.46 -20.31
CA ILE A 65 5.81 12.73 -21.03
C ILE A 65 5.16 11.41 -21.42
N ILE A 66 3.87 11.28 -21.15
CA ILE A 66 3.05 10.13 -21.54
C ILE A 66 1.88 10.64 -22.37
N GLU A 67 1.70 10.10 -23.58
CA GLU A 67 0.67 10.54 -24.54
C GLU A 67 0.67 12.06 -24.75
N GLY A 68 1.87 12.66 -24.85
CA GLY A 68 2.05 14.10 -25.08
C GLY A 68 1.78 15.00 -23.87
N ILE A 69 1.48 14.43 -22.70
CA ILE A 69 1.12 15.16 -21.48
C ILE A 69 2.13 14.87 -20.36
N GLN A 70 2.52 15.92 -19.63
CA GLN A 70 3.42 15.83 -18.46
C GLN A 70 2.75 15.09 -17.30
N LEU A 71 3.53 14.35 -16.51
CA LEU A 71 2.99 13.57 -15.38
C LEU A 71 2.22 14.43 -14.37
N GLY A 72 2.71 15.64 -14.06
CA GLY A 72 2.00 16.58 -13.18
C GLY A 72 0.63 17.00 -13.70
N THR A 73 0.47 17.12 -15.03
CA THR A 73 -0.82 17.41 -15.66
C THR A 73 -1.76 16.21 -15.61
N TRP A 74 -1.25 14.98 -15.80
CA TRP A 74 -2.02 13.76 -15.55
C TRP A 74 -2.50 13.70 -14.10
N SER A 75 -1.60 13.92 -13.14
CA SER A 75 -1.94 13.99 -11.71
C SER A 75 -3.09 14.97 -11.46
N ALA A 76 -2.98 16.20 -11.96
CA ALA A 76 -4.01 17.22 -11.78
C ALA A 76 -5.36 16.83 -12.41
N THR A 77 -5.35 16.14 -13.56
CA THR A 77 -6.58 15.75 -14.27
C THR A 77 -7.33 14.62 -13.56
N TYR A 78 -6.61 13.60 -13.06
CA TYR A 78 -7.21 12.56 -12.22
C TYR A 78 -7.68 13.12 -10.87
N LEU A 79 -6.92 14.04 -10.25
CA LEU A 79 -7.34 14.68 -9.00
C LEU A 79 -8.62 15.50 -9.20
N LYS A 80 -8.71 16.22 -10.32
CA LYS A 80 -9.91 16.97 -10.69
C LYS A 80 -11.13 16.06 -10.85
N GLN A 81 -10.98 14.88 -11.44
CA GLN A 81 -12.07 13.91 -11.52
C GLN A 81 -12.64 13.57 -10.14
N SER A 82 -11.79 13.37 -9.13
CA SER A 82 -12.26 13.18 -7.75
C SER A 82 -12.92 14.42 -7.17
N GLN A 83 -12.33 15.61 -7.38
CA GLN A 83 -12.87 16.88 -6.89
C GLN A 83 -14.25 17.22 -7.48
N ASP A 84 -14.47 16.93 -8.76
CA ASP A 84 -15.77 17.14 -9.43
C ASP A 84 -16.88 16.27 -8.79
N HIS A 85 -16.49 15.17 -8.13
CA HIS A 85 -17.40 14.27 -7.42
C HIS A 85 -17.40 14.46 -5.89
N ILE A 86 -16.70 15.46 -5.36
CA ILE A 86 -16.45 15.63 -3.91
C ILE A 86 -17.73 15.63 -3.07
N LYS A 87 -18.82 16.22 -3.61
CA LYS A 87 -20.13 16.30 -2.94
C LYS A 87 -20.82 14.94 -2.75
N SER A 88 -20.38 13.91 -3.47
CA SER A 88 -20.91 12.56 -3.35
C SER A 88 -20.17 11.71 -2.32
N PHE A 89 -19.00 12.16 -1.86
CA PHE A 89 -18.21 11.42 -0.90
C PHE A 89 -18.80 11.54 0.50
N PRO A 90 -18.94 10.43 1.23
CA PRO A 90 -19.55 10.43 2.56
C PRO A 90 -18.66 11.09 3.63
N GLY A 91 -17.38 11.34 3.32
CA GLY A 91 -16.37 11.75 4.27
C GLY A 91 -15.99 10.67 5.28
N PRO A 92 -14.94 10.95 6.08
CA PRO A 92 -14.53 10.07 7.15
C PRO A 92 -15.65 9.98 8.19
N ARG A 93 -15.83 8.78 8.74
CA ARG A 93 -16.82 8.50 9.78
C ARG A 93 -16.33 7.35 10.64
N VAL A 94 -17.01 7.15 11.77
CA VAL A 94 -16.71 6.04 12.68
C VAL A 94 -16.66 4.71 11.92
N GLY A 95 -15.51 4.04 12.00
CA GLY A 95 -15.22 2.77 11.31
C GLY A 95 -14.85 2.85 9.83
N LYS A 96 -14.78 4.07 9.25
CA LYS A 96 -14.36 4.34 7.86
C LYS A 96 -13.61 5.67 7.78
N CYS A 97 -12.35 5.66 8.22
CA CYS A 97 -11.43 6.79 8.26
C CYS A 97 -10.00 6.42 7.79
N GLY A 98 -9.86 5.31 7.07
CA GLY A 98 -8.56 4.81 6.58
C GLY A 98 -8.17 5.33 5.20
N ILE A 99 -7.17 4.67 4.59
CA ILE A 99 -6.57 5.06 3.30
C ILE A 99 -7.58 5.06 2.13
N ALA A 100 -8.71 4.35 2.25
CA ALA A 100 -9.75 4.33 1.22
C ALA A 100 -10.71 5.52 1.28
N ASP A 101 -10.58 6.42 2.26
CA ASP A 101 -11.43 7.61 2.34
C ASP A 101 -10.98 8.71 1.38
N ASP A 102 -11.91 9.18 0.54
CA ASP A 102 -11.65 10.16 -0.51
C ASP A 102 -11.38 11.56 0.02
N ILE A 103 -12.06 12.00 1.08
CA ILE A 103 -11.89 13.35 1.63
C ILE A 103 -10.53 13.44 2.31
N LEU A 104 -10.19 12.45 3.13
CA LEU A 104 -8.86 12.37 3.75
C LEU A 104 -7.74 12.31 2.70
N ALA A 105 -7.93 11.54 1.63
CA ALA A 105 -6.98 11.46 0.53
C ALA A 105 -6.77 12.82 -0.16
N LEU A 106 -7.86 13.52 -0.51
CA LEU A 106 -7.81 14.81 -1.17
C LEU A 106 -7.14 15.88 -0.30
N LEU A 107 -7.48 15.93 1.00
CA LEU A 107 -6.85 16.84 1.96
C LEU A 107 -5.37 16.55 2.12
N ALA A 108 -4.98 15.30 2.33
CA ALA A 108 -3.59 14.93 2.54
C ALA A 108 -2.73 15.21 1.30
N ILE A 109 -3.23 14.86 0.10
CA ILE A 109 -2.52 15.14 -1.16
C ILE A 109 -2.45 16.65 -1.42
N GLY A 110 -3.54 17.39 -1.23
CA GLY A 110 -3.57 18.84 -1.40
C GLY A 110 -2.60 19.55 -0.46
N ALA A 111 -2.68 19.25 0.83
CA ALA A 111 -1.80 19.78 1.87
C ALA A 111 -0.32 19.47 1.56
N ALA A 112 0.02 18.22 1.25
CA ALA A 112 1.41 17.82 1.00
C ALA A 112 1.97 18.40 -0.31
N SER A 113 1.19 18.43 -1.38
CA SER A 113 1.66 18.91 -2.70
C SER A 113 1.74 20.43 -2.80
N SER A 114 0.84 21.16 -2.13
CA SER A 114 0.75 22.62 -2.22
C SER A 114 1.29 23.34 -0.97
N LYS A 115 1.75 22.58 0.04
CA LYS A 115 2.08 23.11 1.37
C LYS A 115 0.94 23.95 1.96
N ASP A 116 -0.30 23.48 1.77
CA ASP A 116 -1.52 24.15 2.23
C ASP A 116 -1.79 23.83 3.72
N ALA A 117 -1.57 24.82 4.57
CA ALA A 117 -1.70 24.69 6.02
C ALA A 117 -3.17 24.55 6.47
N ASP A 118 -4.13 25.07 5.72
CA ASP A 118 -5.55 25.00 6.06
C ASP A 118 -6.07 23.59 5.77
N MET A 119 -5.67 22.98 4.65
CA MET A 119 -5.96 21.56 4.37
C MET A 119 -5.31 20.62 5.38
N ALA A 120 -4.11 20.96 5.87
CA ALA A 120 -3.45 20.20 6.94
C ALA A 120 -4.24 20.28 8.25
N ALA A 121 -4.77 21.47 8.59
CA ALA A 121 -5.61 21.66 9.77
C ALA A 121 -6.94 20.91 9.64
N GLU A 122 -7.61 21.02 8.48
CA GLU A 122 -8.86 20.30 8.21
C GLU A 122 -8.67 18.77 8.27
N LEU A 123 -7.53 18.26 7.81
CA LEU A 123 -7.18 16.84 7.97
C LEU A 123 -7.15 16.45 9.46
N CYS A 124 -6.53 17.27 10.32
CA CYS A 124 -6.45 17.06 11.77
C CYS A 124 -7.82 17.21 12.48
N ASP A 125 -8.71 18.06 11.98
CA ASP A 125 -10.04 18.27 12.55
C ASP A 125 -10.92 17.01 12.49
N TYR A 126 -10.67 16.12 11.52
CA TYR A 126 -11.32 14.79 11.43
C TYR A 126 -10.81 13.78 12.47
N SER A 127 -9.92 14.18 13.39
CA SER A 127 -9.50 13.33 14.50
C SER A 127 -10.67 12.92 15.39
N ALA A 128 -11.74 13.71 15.48
CA ALA A 128 -12.91 13.38 16.30
C ALA A 128 -13.54 12.03 15.90
N GLU A 129 -13.79 11.79 14.60
CA GLU A 129 -14.33 10.53 14.10
C GLU A 129 -13.32 9.39 14.23
N VAL A 130 -12.02 9.69 14.08
CA VAL A 130 -10.93 8.71 14.19
C VAL A 130 -10.75 8.22 15.63
N LEU A 131 -10.90 9.12 16.60
CA LEU A 131 -10.68 8.85 18.02
C LEU A 131 -11.88 8.17 18.70
N ASP A 132 -13.06 8.17 18.08
CA ASP A 132 -14.24 7.44 18.58
C ASP A 132 -13.93 5.95 18.81
N ASP A 133 -14.27 5.40 19.97
CA ASP A 133 -13.94 4.02 20.36
C ASP A 133 -14.44 2.94 19.38
N ALA A 134 -15.51 3.20 18.63
CA ALA A 134 -16.06 2.29 17.64
C ALA A 134 -15.35 2.37 16.27
N SER A 135 -14.37 3.25 16.11
CA SER A 135 -13.53 3.28 14.90
C SER A 135 -12.60 2.08 14.80
N GLU A 136 -12.42 1.62 13.56
CA GLU A 136 -11.58 0.49 13.22
C GLU A 136 -10.09 0.89 13.30
N ASN A 137 -9.21 -0.06 13.52
CA ASN A 137 -7.77 0.22 13.65
C ASN A 137 -6.97 -0.09 12.39
N GLU A 138 -7.49 -0.92 11.49
CA GLU A 138 -6.72 -1.41 10.35
C GLU A 138 -6.46 -0.34 9.28
N TRP A 139 -5.64 -0.66 8.28
CA TRP A 139 -5.08 0.36 7.39
C TRP A 139 -6.07 0.81 6.30
N LEU A 140 -6.98 -0.05 5.84
CA LEU A 140 -7.85 0.31 4.73
C LEU A 140 -8.93 1.32 5.12
N TYR A 141 -9.56 1.10 6.27
CA TYR A 141 -10.73 1.83 6.77
C TYR A 141 -10.54 2.39 8.18
N GLY A 142 -9.43 2.14 8.84
CA GLY A 142 -9.22 2.53 10.24
C GLY A 142 -8.07 3.50 10.50
N ARG A 143 -7.80 3.69 11.79
CA ARG A 143 -6.80 4.62 12.34
C ARG A 143 -5.41 4.46 11.72
N ALA A 144 -4.98 3.24 11.41
CA ALA A 144 -3.67 3.01 10.80
C ALA A 144 -3.55 3.63 9.40
N GLY A 145 -4.64 3.70 8.63
CA GLY A 145 -4.69 4.41 7.35
C GLY A 145 -4.62 5.93 7.54
N TYR A 146 -5.32 6.45 8.55
CA TYR A 146 -5.24 7.87 8.90
C TYR A 146 -3.83 8.31 9.31
N LEU A 147 -3.11 7.47 10.09
CA LEU A 147 -1.70 7.72 10.42
C LEU A 147 -0.81 7.86 9.19
N TYR A 148 -1.08 7.12 8.11
CA TYR A 148 -0.37 7.29 6.85
C TYR A 148 -0.55 8.72 6.30
N TYR A 149 -1.79 9.22 6.25
CA TYR A 149 -2.07 10.57 5.78
C TYR A 149 -1.39 11.64 6.63
N LEU A 150 -1.42 11.51 7.96
CA LEU A 150 -0.72 12.43 8.84
C LEU A 150 0.79 12.45 8.57
N ARG A 151 1.42 11.28 8.37
CA ARG A 151 2.85 11.23 8.00
C ARG A 151 3.12 11.86 6.63
N LEU A 152 2.24 11.64 5.66
CA LEU A 152 2.37 12.22 4.32
C LEU A 152 2.39 13.74 4.38
N VAL A 153 1.45 14.32 5.13
CA VAL A 153 1.38 15.77 5.31
C VAL A 153 2.58 16.27 6.12
N LYS A 154 2.90 15.63 7.25
CA LYS A 154 4.04 16.03 8.11
C LYS A 154 5.36 16.14 7.33
N ALA A 155 5.61 15.22 6.39
CA ALA A 155 6.81 15.23 5.56
C ALA A 155 6.93 16.50 4.69
N ALA A 156 5.83 17.14 4.31
CA ALA A 156 5.82 18.39 3.55
C ALA A 156 6.01 19.65 4.41
N PHE A 157 5.75 19.56 5.71
CA PHE A 157 5.77 20.67 6.68
C PHE A 157 6.92 20.59 7.69
N VAL A 158 8.03 19.91 7.36
CA VAL A 158 9.21 19.81 8.23
C VAL A 158 9.78 21.17 8.66
N ASP A 159 9.60 22.21 7.84
CA ASP A 159 10.06 23.57 8.09
C ASP A 159 9.01 24.47 8.79
N ASP A 160 7.77 23.99 8.97
CA ASP A 160 6.70 24.71 9.69
C ASP A 160 6.44 24.04 11.03
N ALA A 161 7.11 24.54 12.07
CA ALA A 161 7.02 23.98 13.41
C ALA A 161 5.59 23.96 13.98
N ARG A 162 4.73 24.93 13.60
CA ARG A 162 3.37 25.01 14.12
C ARG A 162 2.50 23.90 13.54
N ILE A 163 2.51 23.74 12.21
CA ILE A 163 1.74 22.70 11.54
C ILE A 163 2.31 21.31 11.85
N SER A 164 3.63 21.16 11.86
CA SER A 164 4.28 19.90 12.23
C SER A 164 3.95 19.47 13.66
N GLN A 165 3.89 20.40 14.62
CA GLN A 165 3.48 20.09 15.99
C GLN A 165 2.01 19.68 16.07
N MET A 166 1.10 20.40 15.42
CA MET A 166 -0.33 20.04 15.36
C MET A 166 -0.53 18.62 14.83
N ILE A 167 0.16 18.27 13.73
CA ILE A 167 0.10 16.92 13.16
C ILE A 167 0.68 15.89 14.14
N THR A 168 1.77 16.24 14.85
CA THR A 168 2.38 15.35 15.86
C THR A 168 1.42 15.09 17.02
N ASP A 169 0.73 16.11 17.51
CA ASP A 169 -0.25 15.96 18.59
C ASP A 169 -1.41 15.06 18.14
N THR A 170 -1.91 15.25 16.92
CA THR A 170 -2.93 14.35 16.34
C THR A 170 -2.42 12.92 16.16
N GLN A 171 -1.17 12.74 15.72
CA GLN A 171 -0.55 11.42 15.58
C GLN A 171 -0.49 10.70 16.93
N ASP A 172 -0.12 11.41 18.00
CA ASP A 172 -0.03 10.88 19.35
C ASP A 172 -1.39 10.40 19.85
N ASP A 173 -2.43 11.23 19.72
CA ASP A 173 -3.80 10.86 20.13
C ASP A 173 -4.29 9.60 19.41
N VAL A 174 -4.04 9.51 18.10
CA VAL A 174 -4.45 8.37 17.28
C VAL A 174 -3.69 7.11 17.65
N VAL A 175 -2.37 7.20 17.87
CA VAL A 175 -1.57 6.06 18.33
C VAL A 175 -2.03 5.61 19.72
N GLU A 176 -2.29 6.54 20.63
CA GLU A 176 -2.84 6.20 21.95
C GLU A 176 -4.19 5.48 21.86
N ALA A 177 -5.10 5.93 20.97
CA ALA A 177 -6.38 5.25 20.75
C ALA A 177 -6.18 3.81 20.23
N ILE A 178 -5.27 3.60 19.25
CA ILE A 178 -4.90 2.26 18.78
C ILE A 178 -4.36 1.42 19.95
N LEU A 179 -3.47 1.97 20.76
CA LEU A 179 -2.81 1.24 21.84
C LEU A 179 -3.72 0.97 23.05
N LYS A 180 -4.80 1.74 23.25
CA LYS A 180 -5.81 1.51 24.29
C LYS A 180 -6.86 0.46 23.88
N SER A 181 -7.07 0.27 22.57
CA SER A 181 -8.06 -0.69 22.07
C SER A 181 -7.70 -2.16 22.35
N GLU A 182 -8.73 -3.02 22.36
CA GLU A 182 -8.59 -4.46 22.64
C GLU A 182 -7.66 -5.15 21.63
N ARG A 183 -6.67 -5.89 22.14
CA ARG A 183 -5.75 -6.69 21.35
C ARG A 183 -6.04 -8.20 21.47
N PRO A 184 -5.83 -9.00 20.41
CA PRO A 184 -5.41 -8.59 19.07
C PRO A 184 -6.51 -7.78 18.38
N TRP A 185 -6.12 -6.72 17.66
CA TRP A 185 -7.06 -5.86 16.95
C TRP A 185 -7.95 -6.67 15.99
N LYS A 186 -9.21 -6.28 15.88
CA LYS A 186 -10.22 -6.94 15.04
C LYS A 186 -10.76 -5.94 14.03
N TRP A 187 -11.12 -6.45 12.85
CA TRP A 187 -11.94 -5.78 11.85
C TRP A 187 -13.07 -6.73 11.47
N HIS A 188 -14.32 -6.25 11.50
CA HIS A 188 -15.51 -7.11 11.36
C HIS A 188 -15.47 -8.37 12.24
N GLY A 189 -15.03 -8.22 13.49
CA GLY A 189 -14.97 -9.29 14.48
C GLY A 189 -13.85 -10.34 14.26
N LYS A 190 -12.97 -10.16 13.27
CA LYS A 190 -11.85 -11.07 12.99
C LYS A 190 -10.51 -10.37 13.16
N SER A 191 -9.53 -11.06 13.74
CA SER A 191 -8.16 -10.57 13.85
C SER A 191 -7.37 -10.97 12.60
N TYR A 192 -7.28 -10.06 11.62
CA TYR A 192 -6.48 -10.27 10.41
C TYR A 192 -4.99 -10.10 10.70
N VAL A 193 -4.12 -10.71 9.89
CA VAL A 193 -2.67 -10.71 10.18
C VAL A 193 -1.85 -9.77 9.29
N SER A 194 -2.17 -9.70 8.00
CA SER A 194 -1.34 -9.03 7.00
C SER A 194 -1.61 -7.52 6.86
N ALA A 195 -0.90 -6.86 5.95
CA ALA A 195 -0.73 -5.41 5.88
C ALA A 195 -2.03 -4.60 5.77
N VAL A 196 -3.03 -5.07 5.01
CA VAL A 196 -4.20 -4.24 4.67
C VAL A 196 -5.19 -4.16 5.85
N HIS A 197 -5.57 -5.30 6.42
CA HIS A 197 -6.61 -5.37 7.45
C HIS A 197 -6.10 -5.78 8.83
N GLY A 198 -4.81 -6.08 8.97
CA GLY A 198 -4.32 -6.92 10.06
C GLY A 198 -3.25 -6.31 10.94
N LEU A 199 -2.83 -7.13 11.90
CA LEU A 199 -1.85 -6.78 12.94
C LEU A 199 -0.59 -6.13 12.38
N ILE A 200 0.04 -6.72 11.35
CA ILE A 200 1.30 -6.15 10.82
C ILE A 200 1.07 -4.79 10.17
N GLY A 201 -0.10 -4.57 9.57
CA GLY A 201 -0.55 -3.27 9.07
C GLY A 201 -0.48 -2.22 10.16
N ILE A 202 -1.19 -2.47 11.26
CA ILE A 202 -1.28 -1.58 12.41
C ILE A 202 0.10 -1.35 13.05
N ILE A 203 0.85 -2.42 13.32
CA ILE A 203 2.20 -2.35 13.91
C ILE A 203 3.12 -1.46 13.06
N THR A 204 3.07 -1.63 11.74
CA THR A 204 3.89 -0.84 10.81
C THR A 204 3.54 0.64 10.89
N GLN A 205 2.25 0.97 10.83
CA GLN A 205 1.80 2.36 10.84
C GLN A 205 2.12 3.06 12.16
N VAL A 206 1.93 2.37 13.30
CA VAL A 206 2.30 2.87 14.63
C VAL A 206 3.82 3.08 14.74
N THR A 207 4.62 2.11 14.29
CA THR A 207 6.08 2.19 14.36
C THR A 207 6.62 3.33 13.49
N LEU A 208 6.13 3.48 12.26
CA LEU A 208 6.62 4.50 11.34
C LEU A 208 6.18 5.93 11.72
N THR A 209 5.17 6.09 12.56
CA THR A 209 4.73 7.41 13.07
C THR A 209 5.79 8.06 13.94
N ASP A 210 6.36 7.30 14.88
CA ASP A 210 7.53 7.71 15.68
C ASP A 210 8.23 6.44 16.16
N PRO A 211 9.29 5.99 15.46
CA PRO A 211 9.95 4.74 15.77
C PRO A 211 10.59 4.71 17.16
N GLU A 212 11.09 5.84 17.65
CA GLU A 212 11.75 5.92 18.95
C GLU A 212 10.75 5.81 20.09
N ARG A 213 9.58 6.43 19.92
CA ARG A 213 8.52 6.45 20.93
C ARG A 213 7.68 5.18 20.95
N TYR A 214 7.30 4.66 19.78
CA TYR A 214 6.21 3.68 19.69
C TYR A 214 6.63 2.24 19.40
N SER A 215 7.84 1.99 18.90
CA SER A 215 8.32 0.62 18.61
C SER A 215 8.17 -0.32 19.82
N ARG A 216 8.59 0.12 21.01
CA ARG A 216 8.50 -0.68 22.25
C ARG A 216 7.06 -1.03 22.63
N ALA A 217 6.09 -0.17 22.33
CA ALA A 217 4.69 -0.37 22.69
C ALA A 217 4.02 -1.50 21.88
N VAL A 218 4.58 -1.84 20.71
CA VAL A 218 4.07 -2.88 19.81
C VAL A 218 5.02 -4.09 19.68
N GLU A 219 6.15 -4.10 20.40
CA GLU A 219 7.15 -5.18 20.37
C GLU A 219 6.55 -6.55 20.76
N ALA A 220 5.66 -6.57 21.76
CA ALA A 220 4.96 -7.79 22.18
C ALA A 220 4.01 -8.32 21.09
N ASP A 221 3.27 -7.42 20.44
CA ASP A 221 2.34 -7.76 19.35
C ASP A 221 3.09 -8.33 18.15
N LEU A 222 4.22 -7.72 17.78
CA LEU A 222 5.09 -8.22 16.73
C LEU A 222 5.70 -9.59 17.09
N SER A 223 6.16 -9.74 18.33
CA SER A 223 6.70 -11.01 18.84
C SER A 223 5.67 -12.14 18.72
N VAL A 224 4.40 -11.89 19.04
CA VAL A 224 3.31 -12.86 18.89
C VAL A 224 3.01 -13.12 17.41
N LEU A 225 2.94 -12.08 16.57
CA LEU A 225 2.69 -12.22 15.14
C LEU A 225 3.68 -13.16 14.45
N LEU A 226 4.97 -13.05 14.81
CA LEU A 226 6.03 -13.90 14.28
C LEU A 226 5.84 -15.39 14.59
N THR A 227 5.06 -15.74 15.63
CA THR A 227 4.74 -17.14 15.97
C THR A 227 3.65 -17.75 15.09
N TYR A 228 2.89 -16.95 14.36
CA TYR A 228 1.82 -17.43 13.48
C TYR A 228 2.30 -17.86 12.09
N GLN A 229 3.61 -17.77 11.82
CA GLN A 229 4.17 -18.20 10.53
C GLN A 229 4.03 -19.73 10.39
N TYR A 230 3.45 -20.18 9.29
CA TYR A 230 3.36 -21.59 8.94
C TYR A 230 4.74 -22.17 8.62
N GLU A 231 4.83 -23.51 8.62
CA GLU A 231 6.04 -24.21 8.18
C GLU A 231 6.43 -23.87 6.73
N SER A 232 5.45 -23.59 5.88
CA SER A 232 5.63 -23.12 4.50
C SER A 232 6.27 -21.72 4.38
N GLY A 233 6.43 -21.00 5.50
CA GLY A 233 6.87 -19.61 5.52
C GLY A 233 5.76 -18.57 5.29
N ASN A 234 4.53 -19.00 4.99
CA ASN A 234 3.38 -18.10 4.85
C ASN A 234 2.76 -17.70 6.20
N TRP A 235 1.80 -16.77 6.18
CA TRP A 235 0.97 -16.41 7.33
C TRP A 235 -0.52 -16.67 7.07
N PRO A 236 -1.30 -16.96 8.13
CA PRO A 236 -2.76 -16.99 8.03
C PRO A 236 -3.33 -15.65 7.55
N SER A 237 -4.47 -15.68 6.88
CA SER A 237 -5.23 -14.46 6.58
C SER A 237 -5.73 -13.78 7.86
N SER A 238 -6.19 -14.59 8.82
CA SER A 238 -6.79 -14.16 10.08
C SER A 238 -6.64 -15.25 11.15
N LEU A 239 -6.85 -14.86 12.40
CA LEU A 239 -6.85 -15.75 13.56
C LEU A 239 -8.27 -16.21 13.94
N PRO A 240 -8.44 -17.44 14.44
CA PRO A 240 -7.42 -18.49 14.54
C PRO A 240 -6.89 -18.96 13.17
N PRO A 241 -5.63 -19.45 13.08
CA PRO A 241 -5.01 -19.81 11.81
C PRO A 241 -5.85 -20.80 11.00
N GLY A 242 -6.08 -20.47 9.75
CA GLY A 242 -6.90 -21.26 8.82
C GLY A 242 -6.09 -22.04 7.79
N LYS A 243 -6.62 -22.12 6.57
CA LYS A 243 -5.92 -22.78 5.45
C LYS A 243 -4.81 -21.88 4.93
N ASP A 244 -3.60 -22.42 4.79
CA ASP A 244 -2.47 -21.79 4.12
C ASP A 244 -2.71 -21.73 2.60
N LYS A 245 -3.09 -20.55 2.09
CA LYS A 245 -3.53 -20.40 0.69
C LYS A 245 -3.17 -19.08 0.05
N LEU A 246 -3.40 -17.98 0.76
CA LEU A 246 -3.26 -16.63 0.19
C LEU A 246 -1.81 -16.18 0.35
N VAL A 247 -1.18 -15.78 -0.76
CA VAL A 247 0.18 -15.25 -0.80
C VAL A 247 0.08 -13.87 -1.44
N HIS A 248 -0.59 -12.96 -0.73
CA HIS A 248 -0.93 -11.61 -1.19
C HIS A 248 -0.45 -10.57 -0.18
N VAL A 249 -0.35 -9.29 -0.59
CA VAL A 249 -0.07 -8.20 0.36
C VAL A 249 -1.21 -8.05 1.37
N CYS A 250 -2.47 -8.12 0.92
CA CYS A 250 -3.61 -8.06 1.84
C CYS A 250 -3.73 -9.26 2.78
N HIS A 251 -3.22 -10.43 2.38
CA HIS A 251 -3.33 -11.67 3.14
C HIS A 251 -2.18 -12.63 2.80
N GLY A 252 -1.17 -12.71 3.68
CA GLY A 252 -0.08 -13.69 3.58
C GLY A 252 1.31 -13.08 3.68
N ALA A 253 2.31 -13.86 3.26
CA ALA A 253 3.73 -13.52 3.35
C ALA A 253 4.10 -12.17 2.71
N PRO A 254 3.62 -11.79 1.51
CA PRO A 254 4.07 -10.56 0.87
C PRO A 254 3.85 -9.30 1.72
N GLY A 255 2.69 -9.17 2.35
CA GLY A 255 2.37 -8.01 3.19
C GLY A 255 3.21 -8.01 4.45
N VAL A 256 3.32 -9.16 5.12
CA VAL A 256 4.14 -9.30 6.33
C VAL A 256 5.62 -9.01 6.04
N VAL A 257 6.18 -9.55 4.96
CA VAL A 257 7.58 -9.35 4.60
C VAL A 257 7.87 -7.89 4.26
N ASN A 258 7.02 -7.24 3.44
CA ASN A 258 7.18 -5.81 3.13
C ASN A 258 7.18 -4.95 4.40
N SER A 259 6.24 -5.19 5.32
CA SER A 259 6.18 -4.50 6.60
C SER A 259 7.43 -4.74 7.46
N LEU A 260 7.86 -6.00 7.61
CA LEU A 260 9.03 -6.36 8.40
C LEU A 260 10.30 -5.68 7.87
N LEU A 261 10.47 -5.64 6.55
CA LEU A 261 11.60 -4.95 5.92
C LEU A 261 11.65 -3.46 6.26
N SER A 262 10.48 -2.81 6.40
CA SER A 262 10.40 -1.39 6.76
C SER A 262 10.67 -1.09 8.23
N ILE A 263 10.43 -2.04 9.12
CA ILE A 263 10.44 -1.75 10.57
C ILE A 263 11.50 -2.53 11.36
N LYS A 264 12.16 -3.53 10.76
CA LYS A 264 13.06 -4.46 11.46
C LYS A 264 14.11 -3.76 12.34
N ASP A 265 14.68 -2.66 11.87
CA ASP A 265 15.78 -1.97 12.55
C ASP A 265 15.33 -1.27 13.85
N HIS A 266 14.01 -1.14 14.05
CA HIS A 266 13.41 -0.60 15.27
C HIS A 266 13.12 -1.68 16.35
N PHE A 267 13.38 -2.96 16.04
CA PHE A 267 13.14 -4.08 16.96
C PHE A 267 14.40 -4.95 17.17
N PRO A 268 15.48 -4.39 17.76
CA PRO A 268 16.77 -5.08 17.86
C PRO A 268 16.70 -6.41 18.63
N LYS A 269 15.77 -6.56 19.58
CA LYS A 269 15.55 -7.82 20.32
C LYS A 269 14.90 -8.92 19.49
N LEU A 270 14.21 -8.56 18.42
CA LEU A 270 13.51 -9.49 17.53
C LEU A 270 14.26 -9.71 16.21
N GLN A 271 15.41 -9.04 15.99
CA GLN A 271 16.14 -9.02 14.73
C GLN A 271 16.33 -10.42 14.11
N SER A 272 16.86 -11.37 14.87
CA SER A 272 17.10 -12.74 14.38
C SER A 272 15.82 -13.48 13.98
N ARG A 273 14.72 -13.25 14.70
CA ARG A 273 13.40 -13.82 14.41
C ARG A 273 12.79 -13.17 13.18
N ILE A 274 12.91 -11.85 13.04
CA ILE A 274 12.45 -11.09 11.89
C ILE A 274 13.21 -11.52 10.63
N ASP A 275 14.54 -11.60 10.68
CA ASP A 275 15.35 -12.03 9.54
C ASP A 275 15.05 -13.48 9.13
N SER A 276 14.83 -14.37 10.10
CA SER A 276 14.38 -15.73 9.81
C SER A 276 12.99 -15.76 9.19
N ALA A 277 12.06 -14.93 9.67
CA ALA A 277 10.70 -14.87 9.15
C ALA A 277 10.68 -14.30 7.73
N ILE A 278 11.46 -13.26 7.45
CA ILE A 278 11.64 -12.69 6.11
C ILE A 278 12.16 -13.73 5.12
N ARG A 279 13.21 -14.49 5.49
CA ARG A 279 13.75 -15.54 4.61
C ARG A 279 12.70 -16.58 4.23
N LYS A 280 12.05 -17.18 5.23
CA LYS A 280 10.97 -18.15 5.00
C LYS A 280 9.79 -17.56 4.20
N GLY A 281 9.45 -16.31 4.49
CA GLY A 281 8.42 -15.58 3.76
C GLY A 281 8.77 -15.40 2.29
N ARG A 282 10.03 -15.08 1.97
CA ARG A 282 10.51 -15.00 0.59
C ARG A 282 10.50 -16.35 -0.10
N ASP A 283 10.92 -17.43 0.57
CA ASP A 283 10.85 -18.79 0.01
C ASP A 283 9.40 -19.14 -0.40
N CYS A 284 8.43 -18.83 0.46
CA CYS A 284 7.00 -18.98 0.14
C CYS A 284 6.57 -18.15 -1.09
N ILE A 285 7.05 -16.91 -1.20
CA ILE A 285 6.69 -16.01 -2.30
C ILE A 285 7.31 -16.50 -3.60
N LEU A 286 8.55 -16.97 -3.58
CA LEU A 286 9.21 -17.57 -4.74
C LEU A 286 8.44 -18.80 -5.25
N GLU A 287 7.92 -19.64 -4.35
CA GLU A 287 7.17 -20.83 -4.74
C GLU A 287 5.75 -20.51 -5.25
N ARG A 288 5.05 -19.56 -4.61
CA ARG A 288 3.58 -19.40 -4.76
C ARG A 288 3.11 -17.99 -5.11
N GLY A 289 4.03 -17.06 -5.36
CA GLY A 289 3.76 -15.63 -5.50
C GLY A 289 3.50 -15.15 -6.94
N LEU A 290 3.70 -15.99 -7.96
CA LEU A 290 3.30 -15.69 -9.35
C LEU A 290 1.80 -15.93 -9.53
N LEU A 291 0.97 -15.03 -9.02
CA LEU A 291 -0.49 -15.24 -8.93
C LEU A 291 -1.18 -15.25 -10.30
N THR A 292 -2.26 -16.03 -10.42
CA THR A 292 -3.17 -16.03 -11.60
C THR A 292 -4.16 -14.85 -11.60
N LYS A 293 -3.91 -13.83 -10.77
CA LYS A 293 -4.70 -12.60 -10.72
C LYS A 293 -4.01 -11.52 -11.53
N GLU A 294 -4.78 -10.58 -12.04
CA GLU A 294 -4.23 -9.43 -12.74
C GLU A 294 -3.13 -8.75 -11.90
N PRO A 295 -1.94 -8.45 -12.49
CA PRO A 295 -0.84 -7.87 -11.75
C PRO A 295 -1.17 -6.50 -11.13
N CYS A 296 -1.11 -6.45 -9.80
CA CYS A 296 -1.36 -5.27 -8.98
C CYS A 296 -0.57 -5.35 -7.65
N LEU A 297 -0.66 -4.33 -6.80
CA LEU A 297 0.04 -4.31 -5.50
C LEU A 297 -0.64 -5.16 -4.43
N CYS A 298 -1.97 -5.19 -4.34
CA CYS A 298 -2.68 -5.78 -3.21
C CYS A 298 -2.61 -7.32 -3.21
N HIS A 299 -2.89 -7.93 -4.35
CA HIS A 299 -3.02 -9.38 -4.50
C HIS A 299 -2.68 -9.82 -5.93
N GLY A 300 -1.62 -9.22 -6.48
CA GLY A 300 -1.06 -9.55 -7.78
C GLY A 300 0.46 -9.70 -7.71
N ILE A 301 1.05 -10.08 -8.84
CA ILE A 301 2.50 -10.35 -8.95
C ILE A 301 3.32 -9.11 -8.56
N SER A 302 2.89 -7.91 -8.96
CA SER A 302 3.64 -6.67 -8.72
C SER A 302 3.91 -6.39 -7.24
N GLY A 303 2.90 -6.53 -6.38
CA GLY A 303 3.10 -6.36 -4.93
C GLY A 303 3.90 -7.47 -4.28
N ASN A 304 3.74 -8.70 -4.78
CA ASN A 304 4.53 -9.84 -4.33
C ASN A 304 6.02 -9.68 -4.66
N ALA A 305 6.32 -9.16 -5.85
CA ALA A 305 7.68 -8.91 -6.31
C ALA A 305 8.43 -7.95 -5.37
N LEU A 306 7.77 -6.94 -4.82
CA LEU A 306 8.39 -5.94 -3.94
C LEU A 306 8.86 -6.54 -2.59
N ALA A 307 8.37 -7.70 -2.18
CA ALA A 307 8.86 -8.40 -0.99
C ALA A 307 10.21 -9.14 -1.21
N LEU A 308 10.63 -9.32 -2.46
CA LEU A 308 11.78 -10.13 -2.85
C LEU A 308 13.09 -9.31 -2.90
N ASP A 309 14.23 -9.98 -3.05
CA ASP A 309 15.48 -9.29 -3.42
C ASP A 309 15.43 -8.79 -4.87
N ASP A 310 16.46 -8.07 -5.32
CA ASP A 310 16.41 -7.36 -6.61
C ASP A 310 16.31 -8.32 -7.80
N GLU A 311 17.06 -9.42 -7.78
CA GLU A 311 17.10 -10.39 -8.88
C GLU A 311 15.75 -11.10 -9.03
N HIS A 312 15.16 -11.56 -7.92
CA HIS A 312 13.87 -12.22 -7.94
C HIS A 312 12.71 -11.22 -8.19
N CYS A 313 12.84 -9.98 -7.73
CA CYS A 313 11.87 -8.93 -8.04
C CYS A 313 11.82 -8.67 -9.55
N GLN A 314 12.97 -8.49 -10.21
CA GLN A 314 13.04 -8.33 -11.66
C GLN A 314 12.43 -9.51 -12.41
N HIS A 315 12.73 -10.73 -11.97
CA HIS A 315 12.17 -11.95 -12.54
C HIS A 315 10.64 -11.98 -12.43
N PHE A 316 10.09 -11.74 -11.25
CA PHE A 316 8.64 -11.69 -11.05
C PHE A 316 7.98 -10.65 -11.94
N LEU A 317 8.58 -9.45 -12.06
CA LEU A 317 8.02 -8.40 -12.89
C LEU A 317 7.98 -8.75 -14.38
N THR A 318 8.81 -9.69 -14.88
CA THR A 318 8.73 -10.13 -16.28
C THR A 318 7.37 -10.73 -16.67
N TYR A 319 6.65 -11.33 -15.71
CA TYR A 319 5.29 -11.84 -15.89
C TYR A 319 4.22 -10.75 -15.95
N THR A 320 4.61 -9.50 -15.70
CA THR A 320 3.70 -8.35 -15.62
C THR A 320 3.79 -7.44 -16.85
N THR A 321 4.59 -7.80 -17.85
CA THR A 321 4.65 -7.03 -19.10
C THR A 321 3.32 -7.10 -19.85
N GLY A 322 3.03 -6.08 -20.66
CA GLY A 322 1.82 -6.06 -21.47
C GLY A 322 1.73 -7.22 -22.48
N HIS A 323 2.86 -7.79 -22.90
CA HIS A 323 2.90 -8.98 -23.75
C HIS A 323 2.43 -10.22 -22.99
N GLU A 324 3.07 -10.51 -21.84
CA GLU A 324 2.73 -11.67 -21.02
C GLU A 324 1.28 -11.63 -20.57
N MET A 325 0.81 -10.46 -20.10
CA MET A 325 -0.58 -10.32 -19.67
C MET A 325 -1.59 -10.62 -20.79
N LYS A 326 -1.36 -10.13 -22.01
CA LYS A 326 -2.23 -10.44 -23.16
C LYS A 326 -2.23 -11.92 -23.50
N GLY A 327 -1.08 -12.58 -23.39
CA GLY A 327 -0.97 -14.03 -23.56
C GLY A 327 -1.80 -14.77 -22.52
N LEU A 328 -1.59 -14.47 -21.23
CA LEU A 328 -2.29 -15.11 -20.12
C LEU A 328 -3.81 -14.83 -20.14
N GLU A 329 -4.24 -13.64 -20.54
CA GLU A 329 -5.67 -13.32 -20.70
C GLU A 329 -6.30 -14.11 -21.85
N LYS A 330 -5.62 -14.20 -23.00
CA LYS A 330 -6.09 -14.97 -24.16
C LYS A 330 -6.29 -16.45 -23.81
N ASP A 331 -5.44 -16.98 -22.94
CA ASP A 331 -5.50 -18.37 -22.49
C ASP A 331 -6.51 -18.60 -21.34
N GLY A 332 -7.19 -17.54 -20.89
CA GLY A 332 -8.18 -17.61 -19.80
C GLY A 332 -7.56 -17.89 -18.42
N LEU A 333 -6.27 -17.57 -18.26
CA LEU A 333 -5.48 -17.90 -17.06
C LEU A 333 -5.42 -16.76 -16.03
N VAL A 334 -6.00 -15.59 -16.34
CA VAL A 334 -5.97 -14.39 -15.48
C VAL A 334 -7.37 -14.03 -14.98
N GLU A 335 -7.52 -13.91 -13.67
CA GLU A 335 -8.68 -13.29 -13.03
C GLU A 335 -8.57 -11.77 -13.12
N LYS A 336 -9.57 -11.11 -13.74
CA LYS A 336 -9.60 -9.65 -13.92
C LYS A 336 -9.81 -8.91 -12.60
N SER A 337 -9.23 -7.71 -12.50
CA SER A 337 -9.44 -6.81 -11.38
C SER A 337 -10.79 -6.10 -11.44
N ASP A 338 -11.38 -5.84 -10.27
CA ASP A 338 -12.58 -5.00 -10.12
C ASP A 338 -12.26 -3.49 -10.20
N SER A 339 -10.98 -3.11 -10.13
CA SER A 339 -10.50 -1.71 -10.25
C SER A 339 -9.16 -1.70 -11.01
N PRO A 340 -9.18 -2.05 -12.31
CA PRO A 340 -7.97 -2.33 -13.08
C PRO A 340 -7.10 -1.08 -13.35
N GLU A 341 -7.59 0.12 -13.10
CA GLU A 341 -6.84 1.37 -13.17
C GLU A 341 -6.02 1.65 -11.90
N SER A 342 -6.50 1.15 -10.75
CA SER A 342 -6.13 1.64 -9.42
C SER A 342 -4.70 1.35 -8.99
N LEU A 343 -4.24 2.11 -7.98
CA LEU A 343 -2.93 1.89 -7.36
C LEU A 343 -2.82 0.51 -6.70
N TRP A 344 -3.82 0.08 -5.92
CA TRP A 344 -3.70 -1.17 -5.18
C TRP A 344 -4.20 -2.39 -5.94
N CYS A 345 -5.13 -2.24 -6.88
CA CYS A 345 -5.74 -3.37 -7.58
C CYS A 345 -5.47 -3.38 -9.09
N GLY A 346 -4.69 -2.44 -9.64
CA GLY A 346 -4.57 -2.30 -11.09
C GLY A 346 -3.22 -1.81 -11.64
N GLU A 347 -3.32 -1.23 -12.84
CA GLU A 347 -2.23 -0.76 -13.70
C GLU A 347 -1.35 0.29 -13.02
N ALA A 348 -1.92 1.21 -12.24
CA ALA A 348 -1.13 2.20 -11.51
C ALA A 348 -0.16 1.54 -10.52
N GLY A 349 -0.61 0.51 -9.82
CA GLY A 349 0.25 -0.29 -8.93
C GLY A 349 1.38 -1.02 -9.66
N ARG A 350 1.08 -1.50 -10.88
CA ARG A 350 2.09 -2.12 -11.74
C ARG A 350 3.13 -1.11 -12.20
N ALA A 351 2.70 0.09 -12.61
CA ALA A 351 3.61 1.16 -12.98
C ALA A 351 4.54 1.53 -11.80
N TRP A 352 4.01 1.61 -10.58
CA TRP A 352 4.84 1.85 -9.39
C TRP A 352 5.94 0.81 -9.21
N ALA A 353 5.61 -0.49 -9.32
CA ALA A 353 6.62 -1.55 -9.19
C ALA A 353 7.73 -1.45 -10.24
N TRP A 354 7.41 -1.06 -11.48
CA TRP A 354 8.43 -0.78 -12.50
C TRP A 354 9.27 0.46 -12.18
N ALA A 355 8.67 1.53 -11.66
CA ALA A 355 9.40 2.72 -11.25
C ALA A 355 10.38 2.46 -10.10
N VAL A 356 9.99 1.61 -9.14
CA VAL A 356 10.87 1.15 -8.06
C VAL A 356 12.14 0.50 -8.63
N MET A 357 11.98 -0.39 -9.60
CA MET A 357 13.13 -1.06 -10.22
C MET A 357 13.94 -0.16 -11.15
N ASP A 358 13.30 0.77 -11.87
CA ASP A 358 13.99 1.70 -12.77
C ASP A 358 14.90 2.67 -12.03
N LYS A 359 14.43 3.20 -10.90
CA LYS A 359 15.17 4.17 -10.07
C LYS A 359 16.02 3.53 -8.97
N GLY A 360 15.96 2.20 -8.79
CA GLY A 360 16.61 1.52 -7.69
C GLY A 360 16.11 2.00 -6.32
N LEU A 361 14.80 2.28 -6.20
CA LEU A 361 14.19 2.75 -4.96
C LEU A 361 14.14 1.62 -3.92
N PRO A 362 14.05 1.95 -2.61
CA PRO A 362 13.61 0.98 -1.62
C PRO A 362 12.28 0.36 -2.05
N LYS A 363 12.17 -0.97 -2.01
CA LYS A 363 10.97 -1.73 -2.40
C LYS A 363 9.85 -1.54 -1.40
N ARG A 364 9.18 -0.40 -1.50
CA ARG A 364 8.07 0.04 -0.66
C ARG A 364 6.78 0.04 -1.48
N LEU A 365 5.66 -0.22 -0.81
CA LEU A 365 4.31 -0.17 -1.35
C LEU A 365 3.80 1.27 -1.23
N LEU A 366 3.50 1.90 -2.37
CA LEU A 366 3.01 3.27 -2.42
C LEU A 366 1.65 3.41 -1.72
N GLY A 367 1.51 4.39 -0.82
CA GLY A 367 0.33 4.56 0.01
C GLY A 367 0.39 3.83 1.36
N TYR A 368 1.49 3.13 1.68
CA TYR A 368 1.59 2.29 2.87
C TYR A 368 2.86 2.51 3.68
N ASN A 369 4.04 2.25 3.11
CA ASN A 369 5.33 2.31 3.81
C ASN A 369 6.40 3.09 3.03
N ASP A 370 5.97 3.94 2.10
CA ASP A 370 6.78 4.71 1.16
C ASP A 370 7.36 6.02 1.70
N ILE A 371 6.81 6.56 2.80
CA ILE A 371 7.21 7.83 3.42
C ILE A 371 8.48 7.71 4.26
#